data_AF-A0A373LXV5-F1
#
_entry.id   AF-A0A373LXV5-F1
#
_cell.length_a   1.000
_cell.length_b   1.000
_cell.length_c   1.000
_cell.angle_alpha   90.00
_cell.angle_beta   90.00
_cell.angle_gamma   90.00
#
_symmetry.space_group_name_H-M   'P 1'
#
loop_
_entity.id
_entity.type
_entity.pdbx_description
1 polymer ?
#
loop_
_entity_poly.entity_id
_entity_poly.type
_entity_poly.pdbx_seq_one_letter_code
_entity_poly.pdbx_strand_id
1 'polypeptide(L)'
;MQETRYKIIRIDEEDYGCEERPDDYVPMVSVLVKAIEPDDFGDFPERIIMMEDEIMYRRNLDEGDEAVIGLDGGLFPPGMFCNEVDDGENNTKADLQGEWLEDYLDALEEMEE
;
A
#
# COMPACT_ATOMS: atom_id res chain seq x y z
N MET A 1 5.59 25.34 -3.01
CA MET A 1 4.65 24.69 -2.08
C MET A 1 5.52 23.88 -1.15
N GLN A 2 5.34 23.97 0.17
CA GLN A 2 6.14 23.17 1.11
C GLN A 2 5.63 21.74 1.02
N GLU A 3 6.49 20.81 0.59
CA GLU A 3 6.19 19.38 0.63
C GLU A 3 6.44 18.90 2.06
N THR A 4 5.40 18.94 2.88
CA THR A 4 5.51 18.42 4.24
C THR A 4 5.65 16.90 4.15
N ARG A 5 6.81 16.40 4.58
CA ARG A 5 7.10 14.98 4.63
C ARG A 5 6.49 14.39 5.91
N TYR A 6 5.84 13.26 5.75
CA TYR A 6 5.24 12.50 6.83
C TYR A 6 5.87 11.11 6.88
N LYS A 7 5.81 10.49 8.05
CA LYS A 7 6.20 9.10 8.26
C LYS A 7 4.96 8.29 8.58
N ILE A 8 4.76 7.18 7.88
CA ILE A 8 3.69 6.23 8.14
C ILE A 8 4.02 5.54 9.46
N ILE A 9 3.13 5.72 10.45
CA ILE A 9 3.28 5.14 11.78
C ILE A 9 2.54 3.80 11.85
N ARG A 10 1.36 3.75 11.24
CA ARG A 10 0.49 2.57 11.25
C ARG A 10 -0.47 2.59 10.07
N ILE A 11 -0.75 1.42 9.52
CA ILE A 11 -1.82 1.21 8.54
C ILE A 11 -2.85 0.29 9.21
N ASP A 12 -4.11 0.73 9.24
CA ASP A 12 -5.21 -0.03 9.81
C ASP A 12 -6.15 -0.44 8.67
N GLU A 13 -6.23 -1.75 8.44
CA GLU A 13 -7.10 -2.36 7.43
C GLU A 13 -8.44 -2.76 8.06
N GLU A 14 -9.55 -2.50 7.36
CA GLU A 14 -10.84 -3.02 7.80
C GLU A 14 -10.89 -4.55 7.62
N ASP A 15 -10.77 -5.25 8.74
CA ASP A 15 -10.94 -6.70 8.83
C ASP A 15 -12.43 -7.05 8.71
N TYR A 16 -12.84 -7.46 7.51
CA TYR A 16 -14.19 -7.98 7.25
C TYR A 16 -14.38 -9.43 7.76
N GLY A 17 -13.33 -10.06 8.30
CA GLY A 17 -13.38 -11.45 8.77
C GLY A 17 -13.72 -12.45 7.66
N CYS A 18 -14.48 -13.50 8.02
CA CYS A 18 -14.95 -14.53 7.08
C CYS A 18 -16.24 -14.15 6.34
N GLU A 19 -16.69 -12.88 6.44
CA GLU A 19 -17.89 -12.43 5.75
C GLU A 19 -17.58 -12.18 4.27
N GLU A 20 -18.49 -12.60 3.41
CA GLU A 20 -18.36 -12.41 1.96
C GLU A 20 -18.36 -10.89 1.67
N ARG A 21 -17.23 -10.38 1.17
CA ARG A 21 -17.15 -9.00 0.66
C ARG A 21 -18.04 -8.89 -0.58
N PRO A 22 -18.84 -7.82 -0.72
CA PRO A 22 -19.56 -7.54 -1.96
C PRO A 22 -18.61 -7.45 -3.16
N ASP A 23 -19.03 -7.92 -4.34
CA ASP A 23 -18.21 -7.89 -5.58
C ASP A 23 -17.68 -6.49 -5.95
N ASP A 24 -18.39 -5.42 -5.58
CA ASP A 24 -18.04 -4.02 -5.86
C ASP A 24 -17.36 -3.31 -4.67
N TYR A 25 -16.93 -4.06 -3.65
CA TYR A 25 -16.28 -3.46 -2.48
C TYR A 25 -14.82 -3.12 -2.76
N VAL A 26 -14.51 -1.83 -2.74
CA VAL A 26 -13.14 -1.34 -2.79
C VAL A 26 -12.56 -1.30 -1.38
N PRO A 27 -11.55 -2.12 -1.05
CA PRO A 27 -10.93 -2.12 0.26
C PRO A 27 -10.26 -0.77 0.54
N MET A 28 -10.73 -0.11 1.60
CA MET A 28 -10.15 1.12 2.11
C MET A 28 -9.32 0.81 3.35
N VAL A 29 -8.20 1.51 3.49
CA VAL A 29 -7.31 1.45 4.65
C VAL A 29 -7.14 2.84 5.24
N SER A 30 -6.99 2.89 6.57
CA SER A 30 -6.72 4.13 7.28
C SER A 30 -5.24 4.20 7.65
N VAL A 31 -4.55 5.18 7.08
CA VAL A 31 -3.10 5.35 7.24
C VAL A 31 -2.84 6.47 8.23
N LEU A 32 -2.26 6.13 9.37
CA LEU A 32 -1.81 7.08 10.37
C LEU A 32 -0.40 7.56 10.00
N VAL A 33 -0.29 8.84 9.66
CA VAL A 33 0.97 9.49 9.32
C VAL A 33 1.33 10.57 10.32
N LYS A 34 2.63 10.76 10.57
CA LYS A 34 3.16 11.77 11.49
C LYS A 34 4.12 12.67 10.76
N ALA A 35 3.99 13.99 10.92
CA ALA A 35 4.92 14.93 10.30
C ALA A 35 6.35 14.66 10.75
N ILE A 36 7.31 14.72 9.81
CA ILE A 36 8.74 14.58 10.10
C ILE A 36 9.31 15.91 10.57
N GLU A 37 8.77 17.01 10.06
CA GLU A 37 9.13 18.34 10.49
C GLU A 37 8.13 18.85 11.53
N PRO A 38 8.61 19.52 12.60
CA PRO A 38 7.74 20.13 13.56
C PRO A 38 7.04 21.35 12.93
N ASP A 39 5.79 21.56 13.30
CA ASP A 39 5.04 22.77 12.98
C ASP A 39 5.64 24.01 13.66
N ASP A 40 5.11 25.20 13.36
CA ASP A 40 5.50 26.48 14.00
C ASP A 40 5.48 26.44 15.54
N PHE A 41 4.75 25.49 16.12
CA PHE A 41 4.65 25.28 17.58
C PHE A 41 5.63 24.24 18.15
N GLY A 42 6.47 23.63 17.32
CA GLY A 42 7.40 22.57 17.75
C GLY A 42 6.75 21.19 17.95
N ASP A 43 5.52 21.01 17.47
CA ASP A 43 4.77 19.76 17.56
C ASP A 43 4.80 19.00 16.22
N PHE A 44 4.67 17.67 16.26
CA PHE A 44 4.66 16.83 15.07
C PHE A 44 3.24 16.33 14.82
N PRO A 45 2.41 17.05 14.06
CA PRO A 45 1.01 16.69 13.91
C PRO A 45 0.85 15.32 13.26
N GLU A 46 -0.08 14.56 13.81
CA GLU A 46 -0.51 13.26 13.32
C GLU A 46 -1.78 13.44 12.48
N ARG A 47 -1.86 12.74 11.34
CA ARG A 47 -2.98 12.80 10.40
C ARG A 47 -3.40 11.38 10.05
N ILE A 48 -4.70 11.18 9.92
CA ILE A 48 -5.27 9.93 9.43
C ILE A 48 -5.77 10.19 8.01
N ILE A 49 -5.29 9.40 7.06
CA ILE A 49 -5.65 9.49 5.64
C ILE A 49 -6.34 8.20 5.27
N MET A 50 -7.50 8.33 4.64
CA MET A 50 -8.24 7.20 4.09
C MET A 50 -7.84 7.03 2.64
N MET A 51 -7.40 5.85 2.23
CA MET A 51 -7.09 5.55 0.84
C MET A 51 -7.35 4.08 0.52
N GLU A 52 -7.45 3.77 -0.77
CA GLU A 52 -7.63 2.40 -1.23
C GLU A 52 -6.38 1.56 -0.95
N ASP A 53 -6.59 0.33 -0.51
CA ASP A 53 -5.55 -0.65 -0.22
C ASP A 53 -4.66 -0.90 -1.45
N GLU A 54 -5.27 -1.05 -2.62
CA GLU A 54 -4.56 -1.28 -3.89
C GLU A 54 -3.54 -0.16 -4.18
N ILE A 55 -3.86 1.08 -3.80
CA ILE A 55 -3.00 2.22 -4.04
C ILE A 55 -1.74 2.17 -3.15
N MET A 56 -1.86 1.66 -1.92
CA MET A 56 -0.72 1.45 -1.04
C MET A 56 0.27 0.46 -1.65
N TYR A 57 -0.24 -0.68 -2.13
CA TYR A 57 0.56 -1.68 -2.84
C TYR A 57 1.18 -1.13 -4.12
N ARG A 58 0.39 -0.44 -4.95
CA ARG A 58 0.86 0.14 -6.22
C ARG A 58 1.99 1.14 -6.00
N ARG A 59 1.93 1.92 -4.91
CA ARG A 59 2.94 2.93 -4.55
C ARG A 59 4.04 2.41 -3.64
N ASN A 60 4.00 1.12 -3.30
CA ASN A 60 4.93 0.43 -2.41
C ASN A 60 5.13 1.20 -1.08
N LEU A 61 4.02 1.61 -0.47
CA LEU A 61 3.99 2.35 0.80
C LEU A 61 3.72 1.38 1.94
N ASP A 62 4.69 1.21 2.84
CA ASP A 62 4.57 0.33 4.01
C ASP A 62 4.65 1.08 5.34
N GLU A 63 4.34 0.39 6.43
CA GLU A 63 4.49 0.93 7.77
C GLU A 63 5.97 1.31 8.05
N GLY A 64 6.18 2.55 8.45
CA GLY A 64 7.52 3.09 8.70
C GLY A 64 8.12 3.86 7.52
N ASP A 65 7.52 3.79 6.32
CA ASP A 65 7.98 4.57 5.18
C ASP A 65 7.68 6.06 5.31
N GLU A 66 8.49 6.85 4.63
CA GLU A 66 8.26 8.27 4.45
C GLU A 66 7.30 8.46 3.27
N ALA A 67 6.33 9.36 3.41
CA ALA A 67 5.36 9.71 2.38
C ALA A 67 5.09 11.21 2.39
N VAL A 68 4.66 11.74 1.25
CA VAL A 68 4.24 13.13 1.08
C VAL A 68 2.74 13.16 0.79
N ILE A 69 2.04 14.11 1.39
CA ILE A 69 0.61 14.32 1.12
C ILE A 69 0.49 15.21 -0.11
N GLY A 70 -0.13 14.70 -1.17
CA GLY A 70 -0.42 15.46 -2.37
C GLY A 70 -1.55 16.48 -2.17
N LEU A 71 -1.71 17.40 -3.11
CA LEU A 71 -2.81 18.39 -3.08
C LEU A 71 -4.20 17.75 -3.13
N ASP A 72 -4.28 16.54 -3.68
CA ASP A 72 -5.50 15.72 -3.78
C ASP A 72 -5.87 15.04 -2.43
N GLY A 73 -4.98 15.09 -1.44
CA GLY A 73 -5.14 14.41 -0.15
C GLY A 73 -4.62 12.96 -0.12
N GLY A 74 -4.15 12.44 -1.25
CA GLY A 74 -3.52 11.11 -1.34
C GLY A 74 -2.06 11.09 -0.86
N LEU A 75 -1.59 9.92 -0.42
CA LEU A 75 -0.19 9.66 -0.06
C LEU A 75 0.64 9.23 -1.27
N PHE A 76 1.84 9.82 -1.38
CA PHE A 76 2.81 9.50 -2.42
C PHE A 76 4.20 9.27 -1.79
N PRO A 77 5.01 8.37 -2.36
CA PRO A 77 6.38 8.21 -1.89
C PRO A 77 7.21 9.47 -2.20
N PRO A 78 8.18 9.83 -1.32
CA PRO A 78 9.00 11.02 -1.48
C PRO A 78 9.82 10.93 -2.76
N GLY A 79 9.63 11.92 -3.65
CA GLY A 79 10.30 11.97 -4.94
C GLY A 79 9.48 11.44 -6.12
N MET A 80 8.32 10.83 -5.87
CA MET A 80 7.38 10.43 -6.93
C MET A 80 6.34 11.54 -7.10
N PHE A 81 6.66 12.52 -7.94
CA PHE A 81 5.68 13.52 -8.35
C PHE A 81 4.71 12.91 -9.36
N CYS A 82 3.43 13.20 -9.22
CA CYS A 82 2.37 12.76 -10.14
C CYS A 82 2.62 13.34 -11.54
N ASN A 83 3.47 12.73 -12.34
CA ASN A 83 3.71 13.11 -13.74
C ASN A 83 4.01 11.92 -14.65
N GLU A 84 3.78 10.69 -14.19
CA GLU A 84 3.84 9.52 -15.05
C GLU A 84 2.45 8.88 -15.07
N VAL A 85 1.88 8.88 -16.27
CA VAL A 85 0.81 7.96 -16.66
C VAL A 85 1.21 6.56 -16.19
N ASP A 86 0.33 5.97 -15.40
CA ASP A 86 0.42 4.62 -14.86
C ASP A 86 0.34 3.60 -16.01
N ASP A 87 1.47 3.36 -16.68
CA ASP A 87 1.64 2.19 -17.54
C ASP A 87 1.92 0.99 -16.62
N GLY A 88 0.84 0.29 -16.26
CA GLY A 88 0.81 -0.84 -15.33
C GLY A 88 1.68 -2.03 -15.71
N GLU A 89 2.98 -1.94 -15.48
CA GLU A 89 3.90 -3.07 -15.52
C GLU A 89 4.70 -3.17 -14.21
N ASN A 90 4.11 -3.83 -13.20
CA ASN A 90 4.90 -4.44 -12.13
C ASN A 90 4.78 -5.97 -12.22
N ASN A 91 5.69 -6.53 -13.00
CA ASN A 91 5.74 -7.94 -13.42
C ASN A 91 6.62 -8.81 -12.50
N THR A 92 6.78 -8.47 -11.22
CA THR A 92 7.68 -9.23 -10.33
C THR A 92 6.97 -10.20 -9.37
N LYS A 93 5.64 -10.15 -9.26
CA LYS A 93 4.85 -11.10 -8.44
C LYS A 93 4.39 -12.35 -9.21
N ALA A 94 4.52 -12.36 -10.53
CA ALA A 94 4.12 -13.51 -11.36
C ALA A 94 5.09 -14.70 -11.19
N ASP A 95 6.39 -14.43 -10.98
CA ASP A 95 7.39 -15.51 -10.83
C ASP A 95 7.19 -16.35 -9.56
N LEU A 96 6.70 -15.76 -8.47
CA LEU A 96 6.45 -16.49 -7.22
C LEU A 96 5.20 -17.38 -7.25
N GLN A 97 4.23 -17.09 -8.13
CA GLN A 97 3.04 -17.94 -8.30
C GLN A 97 3.35 -19.20 -9.12
N GLY A 98 4.36 -19.15 -10.00
CA GLY A 98 4.79 -20.30 -10.79
C GLY A 98 5.39 -21.42 -9.93
N GLU A 99 6.30 -21.08 -9.02
CA GLU A 99 7.02 -22.10 -8.23
C GLU A 99 6.10 -22.91 -7.31
N TRP A 100 5.04 -22.32 -6.76
CA TRP A 100 4.07 -23.04 -5.93
C TRP A 100 3.18 -24.01 -6.73
N LEU A 101 2.88 -23.68 -7.99
CA LEU A 101 2.04 -24.52 -8.85
C LEU A 101 2.79 -25.76 -9.34
N GLU A 102 4.10 -25.63 -9.59
CA GLU A 102 4.97 -26.73 -10.03
C GLU A 102 5.15 -27.81 -8.93
N ASP A 103 5.38 -27.40 -7.68
CA ASP A 103 5.50 -28.33 -6.52
C ASP A 103 4.21 -29.14 -6.29
N TYR A 104 3.04 -28.52 -6.52
CA TYR A 104 1.75 -29.20 -6.40
C TYR A 104 1.51 -30.23 -7.51
N LEU A 105 2.02 -30.00 -8.72
CA LEU A 105 1.90 -30.94 -9.84
C LEU A 105 2.86 -32.13 -9.69
N ASP A 106 4.09 -31.89 -9.24
CA ASP A 106 5.08 -32.95 -8.96
C ASP A 106 4.57 -33.90 -7.86
N ALA A 107 4.01 -33.35 -6.78
CA ALA A 107 3.43 -34.15 -5.69
C ALA A 107 2.19 -34.98 -6.10
N LEU A 108 1.42 -34.52 -7.11
CA LEU A 108 0.29 -35.28 -7.65
C LEU A 108 0.74 -36.39 -8.59
N GLU A 109 1.79 -36.16 -9.39
CA GLU A 109 2.39 -37.16 -10.27
C GLU A 109 3.03 -38.31 -9.47
N GLU A 110 3.64 -38.01 -8.31
CA GLU A 110 4.21 -39.03 -7.41
C GLU A 110 3.13 -39.88 -6.68
N MET A 111 1.87 -39.42 -6.61
CA MET A 111 0.76 -40.16 -5.99
C MET A 111 0.02 -41.08 -6.98
N GLU A 112 0.27 -40.97 -8.29
CA GLU A 112 -0.39 -41.78 -9.31
C GLU A 112 0.40 -43.06 -9.72
N GLU A 113 1.52 -43.38 -9.05
CA GLU A 113 2.33 -44.60 -9.27
C GLU A 113 2.20 -45.66 -8.16
#